data_AF-A0A5N6EID0-F1
#
_entry.id   AF-A0A5N6EID0-F1
#
_cell.length_a   1.000
_cell.length_b   1.000
_cell.length_c   1.000
_cell.angle_alpha   90.00
_cell.angle_beta   90.00
_cell.angle_gamma   90.00
#
_symmetry.space_group_name_H-M   'P 1'
#
loop_
_entity.id
_entity.type
_entity.pdbx_description
1 polymer ?
#
loop_
_entity_poly.entity_id
_entity_poly.type
_entity_poly.pdbx_seq_one_letter_code
_entity_poly.pdbx_strand_id
1 'polypeptide(L)'
;MPTSPTLKSMASRPAVVVAAAVLVRQSVSHRSCTEQGRRAREVRTKAILTRLGRVAAGAIAEKYLRLSHGVEIVSFVSSVGNEHLFPPTPEHPSPATNPEFLNLIENISRETVDSFVPTRCPNQEAAARMTKVIEQFRDNQDSIGGTVTCVIRNVPVGLGEPCFDKLEAKLAHAMLSIPATKGFEIGSGFGGCEVPGSIHNDPFVVSDVETRTGTETTTKQRLTTKTNNSGGIQGGISNGASIYFRVAFKPPATIGQAQTTASYGLEEGTLEAKGRHDPCVVPRAVPIVETMSALVIMDALMAQYARESAKNLLPPLPKTIPTHPTVKPGSA
;
A
#
# COMPACT_ATOMS: atom_id res chain seq x y z
N MET A 1 -22.13 10.92 -18.03
CA MET A 1 -22.62 10.49 -16.70
C MET A 1 -21.88 11.29 -15.63
N PRO A 2 -22.54 11.95 -14.68
CA PRO A 2 -21.86 12.76 -13.68
C PRO A 2 -21.29 11.84 -12.59
N THR A 3 -19.97 11.65 -12.57
CA THR A 3 -19.25 10.74 -11.65
C THR A 3 -18.69 11.47 -10.42
N SER A 4 -19.40 12.47 -9.88
CA SER A 4 -18.93 13.16 -8.67
C SER A 4 -19.68 12.66 -7.42
N PRO A 5 -19.11 11.72 -6.65
CA PRO A 5 -19.69 11.34 -5.36
C PRO A 5 -19.50 12.47 -4.34
N THR A 6 -20.61 13.06 -3.88
CA THR A 6 -20.60 14.07 -2.83
C THR A 6 -20.87 13.41 -1.47
N LEU A 7 -19.90 13.43 -0.55
CA LEU A 7 -20.03 12.90 0.82
C LEU A 7 -20.15 14.06 1.83
N LYS A 8 -21.22 14.06 2.65
CA LYS A 8 -21.45 15.06 3.71
C LYS A 8 -20.83 14.61 5.04
N SER A 9 -20.15 15.52 5.74
CA SER A 9 -19.66 15.32 7.12
C SER A 9 -20.76 15.62 8.14
N MET A 10 -21.05 14.70 9.06
CA MET A 10 -22.11 14.84 10.09
C MET A 10 -21.65 15.47 11.42
N ALA A 11 -20.38 15.85 11.59
CA ALA A 11 -19.85 16.25 12.89
C ALA A 11 -19.62 17.77 13.03
N SER A 12 -20.64 18.53 13.44
CA SER A 12 -20.49 19.90 13.97
C SER A 12 -21.06 20.00 15.39
N ARG A 13 -20.17 20.05 16.40
CA ARG A 13 -20.53 20.48 17.77
C ARG A 13 -19.52 21.54 18.26
N PRO A 14 -19.98 22.75 18.66
CA PRO A 14 -19.11 23.83 19.11
C PRO A 14 -19.30 24.08 20.62
N ALA A 15 -18.31 23.81 21.48
CA ALA A 15 -18.15 24.51 22.78
C ALA A 15 -16.92 24.02 23.58
N VAL A 16 -16.70 22.70 23.70
CA VAL A 16 -15.72 22.17 24.69
C VAL A 16 -14.28 22.05 24.13
N VAL A 17 -14.06 22.37 22.86
CA VAL A 17 -12.78 22.10 22.15
C VAL A 17 -11.82 23.30 22.13
N VAL A 18 -12.19 24.44 22.73
CA VAL A 18 -11.44 25.71 22.58
C VAL A 18 -10.05 25.66 23.25
N ALA A 19 -9.89 24.96 24.37
CA ALA A 19 -8.60 24.92 25.08
C ALA A 19 -7.50 24.10 24.36
N ALA A 20 -7.88 23.08 23.59
CA ALA A 20 -6.91 22.18 22.93
C ALA A 20 -6.34 22.73 21.61
N ALA A 21 -6.68 23.96 21.22
CA ALA A 21 -6.25 24.57 19.96
C ALA A 21 -4.93 25.38 20.05
N VAL A 22 -4.44 25.64 21.27
CA VAL A 22 -3.28 26.52 21.52
C VAL A 22 -1.97 25.73 21.69
N LEU A 23 -2.05 24.48 22.14
CA LEU A 23 -0.88 23.61 22.34
C LEU A 23 -0.53 22.83 21.07
N VAL A 24 0.76 22.75 20.76
CA VAL A 24 1.29 22.05 19.59
C VAL A 24 1.21 20.54 19.81
N ARG A 25 0.61 19.77 18.89
CA ARG A 25 0.70 18.30 18.98
C ARG A 25 2.02 17.83 18.42
N GLN A 26 2.70 16.95 19.15
CA GLN A 26 4.07 16.54 18.88
C GLN A 26 4.32 15.90 17.48
N SER A 27 3.29 15.41 16.76
CA SER A 27 3.54 14.70 15.49
C SER A 27 2.57 14.97 14.32
N VAL A 28 1.64 15.91 14.47
CA VAL A 28 0.80 16.41 13.37
C VAL A 28 1.53 17.59 12.73
N SER A 29 1.37 17.81 11.41
CA SER A 29 2.00 18.92 10.68
C SER A 29 1.52 20.29 11.19
N HIS A 30 2.06 20.70 12.34
CA HIS A 30 1.73 21.95 13.02
C HIS A 30 2.68 23.08 12.61
N ARG A 31 3.94 22.77 12.21
CA ARG A 31 4.87 23.77 11.64
C ARG A 31 4.30 24.43 10.39
N SER A 32 3.64 23.65 9.52
CA SER A 32 2.99 24.18 8.32
C SER A 32 1.81 25.12 8.63
N CYS A 33 1.14 24.96 9.78
CA CYS A 33 0.04 25.86 10.18
C CYS A 33 0.54 27.25 10.58
N THR A 34 1.65 27.33 11.31
CA THR A 34 2.29 28.60 11.68
C THR A 34 2.90 29.32 10.49
N GLU A 35 3.62 28.61 9.61
CA GLU A 35 4.28 29.23 8.46
C GLU A 35 3.31 29.65 7.35
N GLN A 36 2.17 28.97 7.21
CA GLN A 36 1.15 29.29 6.18
C GLN A 36 -0.05 30.09 6.71
N GLY A 37 -0.02 30.53 7.98
CA GLY A 37 -1.12 31.27 8.61
C GLY A 37 -2.44 30.51 8.72
N ARG A 38 -2.42 29.17 8.65
CA ARG A 38 -3.64 28.33 8.68
C ARG A 38 -3.89 27.79 10.08
N ARG A 39 -5.17 27.69 10.49
CA ARG A 39 -5.52 27.07 11.77
C ARG A 39 -5.33 25.55 11.70
N ALA A 40 -4.71 24.94 12.71
CA ALA A 40 -4.47 23.48 12.81
C ALA A 40 -5.72 22.62 12.60
N ARG A 41 -6.90 23.12 12.98
CA ARG A 41 -8.19 22.46 12.76
C ARG A 41 -8.55 22.30 11.27
N GLU A 42 -8.14 23.24 10.42
CA GLU A 42 -8.45 23.24 9.00
C GLU A 42 -7.61 22.19 8.24
N VAL A 43 -6.32 22.09 8.57
CA VAL A 43 -5.41 21.08 7.99
C VAL A 43 -5.85 19.66 8.34
N ARG A 44 -6.30 19.44 9.60
CA ARG A 44 -6.82 18.14 10.03
C ARG A 44 -8.09 17.73 9.29
N THR A 45 -9.02 18.68 9.09
CA THR A 45 -10.28 18.43 8.41
C THR A 45 -10.02 18.08 6.94
N LYS A 46 -9.13 18.82 6.27
CA LYS A 46 -8.66 18.49 4.92
C LYS A 46 -8.08 17.07 4.86
N ALA A 47 -7.12 16.71 5.72
CA ALA A 47 -6.49 15.39 5.71
C ALA A 47 -7.46 14.20 5.92
N ILE A 48 -8.53 14.38 6.71
CA ILE A 48 -9.56 13.33 6.89
C ILE A 48 -10.44 13.22 5.64
N LEU A 49 -10.90 14.34 5.10
CA LEU A 49 -11.73 14.39 3.89
C LEU A 49 -11.01 13.84 2.66
N THR A 50 -9.70 14.06 2.53
CA THR A 50 -8.92 13.53 1.40
C THR A 50 -8.89 12.00 1.38
N ARG A 51 -8.96 11.34 2.55
CA ARG A 51 -8.96 9.87 2.62
C ARG A 51 -10.23 9.25 2.05
N LEU A 52 -11.40 9.83 2.35
CA LEU A 52 -12.67 9.34 1.81
C LEU A 52 -12.75 9.51 0.30
N GLY A 53 -12.30 10.67 -0.22
CA GLY A 53 -12.23 10.91 -1.67
C GLY A 53 -11.30 9.93 -2.37
N ARG A 54 -10.13 9.64 -1.77
CA ARG A 54 -9.19 8.62 -2.29
C ARG A 54 -9.83 7.24 -2.32
N VAL A 55 -10.48 6.80 -1.23
CA VAL A 55 -11.15 5.48 -1.16
C VAL A 55 -12.23 5.34 -2.23
N ALA A 56 -13.05 6.38 -2.43
CA ALA A 56 -14.07 6.35 -3.48
C ALA A 56 -13.47 6.25 -4.89
N ALA A 57 -12.40 7.00 -5.18
CA ALA A 57 -11.71 6.93 -6.47
C ALA A 57 -11.02 5.58 -6.69
N GLY A 58 -10.34 5.05 -5.65
CA GLY A 58 -9.67 3.75 -5.74
C GLY A 58 -10.63 2.59 -5.93
N ALA A 59 -11.85 2.64 -5.38
CA ALA A 59 -12.87 1.62 -5.64
C ALA A 59 -13.27 1.55 -7.13
N ILE A 60 -13.32 2.70 -7.82
CA ILE A 60 -13.58 2.75 -9.26
C ILE A 60 -12.38 2.18 -10.04
N ALA A 61 -11.17 2.61 -9.68
CA ALA A 61 -9.93 2.13 -10.29
C ALA A 61 -9.77 0.61 -10.14
N GLU A 62 -9.96 0.09 -8.93
CA GLU A 62 -9.87 -1.33 -8.63
C GLU A 62 -10.92 -2.14 -9.42
N LYS A 63 -12.17 -1.66 -9.47
CA LYS A 63 -13.21 -2.30 -10.27
C LYS A 63 -12.84 -2.36 -11.76
N TYR A 64 -12.29 -1.27 -12.30
CA TYR A 64 -11.82 -1.25 -13.69
C TYR A 64 -10.69 -2.25 -13.91
N LEU A 65 -9.66 -2.23 -13.05
CA LEU A 65 -8.49 -3.10 -13.14
C LEU A 65 -8.88 -4.59 -13.05
N ARG A 66 -9.78 -4.93 -12.13
CA ARG A 66 -10.31 -6.29 -11.98
C ARG A 66 -11.08 -6.75 -13.21
N LEU A 67 -11.96 -5.93 -13.76
CA LEU A 67 -12.78 -6.30 -14.92
C LEU A 67 -11.97 -6.37 -16.23
N SER A 68 -10.99 -5.48 -16.40
CA SER A 68 -10.22 -5.37 -17.65
C SER A 68 -9.02 -6.32 -17.72
N HIS A 69 -8.31 -6.53 -16.60
CA HIS A 69 -7.05 -7.28 -16.58
C HIS A 69 -7.03 -8.39 -15.53
N GLY A 70 -8.11 -8.60 -14.76
CA GLY A 70 -8.13 -9.58 -13.69
C GLY A 70 -7.18 -9.23 -12.53
N VAL A 71 -6.78 -7.97 -12.40
CA VAL A 71 -5.91 -7.51 -11.31
C VAL A 71 -6.62 -7.66 -9.98
N GLU A 72 -5.93 -8.25 -9.02
CA GLU A 72 -6.44 -8.42 -7.66
C GLU A 72 -5.51 -7.72 -6.68
N ILE A 73 -6.08 -6.91 -5.80
CA ILE A 73 -5.35 -6.16 -4.78
C ILE A 73 -5.85 -6.60 -3.43
N VAL A 74 -4.97 -7.17 -2.62
CA VAL A 74 -5.28 -7.63 -1.27
C VAL A 74 -4.21 -7.12 -0.33
N SER A 75 -4.62 -6.57 0.80
CA SER A 75 -3.71 -6.19 1.86
C SER A 75 -4.16 -6.77 3.19
N PHE A 76 -3.22 -6.89 4.12
CA PHE A 76 -3.48 -7.41 5.45
C PHE A 76 -2.48 -6.88 6.46
N VAL A 77 -2.83 -6.98 7.74
CA VAL A 77 -1.95 -6.57 8.83
C VAL A 77 -0.87 -7.63 9.04
N SER A 78 0.38 -7.21 8.93
CA SER A 78 1.57 -8.07 9.06
C SER A 78 2.23 -7.95 10.41
N SER A 79 2.08 -6.82 11.10
CA SER A 79 2.50 -6.69 12.48
C SER A 79 1.75 -5.59 13.23
N VAL A 80 1.69 -5.73 14.55
CA VAL A 80 1.29 -4.68 15.49
C VAL A 80 2.33 -4.62 16.61
N GLY A 81 3.01 -3.49 16.73
CA GLY A 81 4.20 -3.40 17.59
C GLY A 81 5.24 -4.48 17.23
N ASN A 82 5.66 -5.25 18.22
CA ASN A 82 6.62 -6.35 18.07
C ASN A 82 5.96 -7.71 17.75
N GLU A 83 4.63 -7.77 17.63
CA GLU A 83 3.93 -8.99 17.24
C GLU A 83 3.83 -9.05 15.72
N HIS A 84 4.51 -10.01 15.13
CA HIS A 84 4.55 -10.25 13.69
C HIS A 84 3.70 -11.47 13.32
N LEU A 85 3.08 -11.42 12.12
CA LEU A 85 2.42 -12.57 11.52
C LEU A 85 3.44 -13.69 11.23
N PHE A 86 4.57 -13.32 10.63
CA PHE A 86 5.75 -14.18 10.46
C PHE A 86 6.91 -13.54 11.23
N PRO A 87 7.20 -13.99 12.46
CA PRO A 87 8.35 -13.52 13.22
C PRO A 87 9.66 -13.82 12.49
N PRO A 88 10.65 -12.90 12.54
CA PRO A 88 11.96 -13.17 11.97
C PRO A 88 12.65 -14.31 12.74
N THR A 89 13.17 -15.29 12.02
CA THR A 89 13.99 -16.39 12.57
C THR A 89 15.40 -16.34 11.98
N PRO A 90 16.39 -17.05 12.55
CA PRO A 90 17.73 -17.14 11.96
C PRO A 90 17.71 -17.67 10.52
N GLU A 91 16.80 -18.58 10.20
CA GLU A 91 16.62 -19.16 8.86
C GLU A 91 15.86 -18.20 7.93
N HIS A 92 14.87 -17.49 8.48
CA HIS A 92 14.02 -16.56 7.75
C HIS A 92 14.01 -15.17 8.40
N PRO A 93 15.09 -14.39 8.23
CA PRO A 93 15.23 -13.08 8.88
C PRO A 93 14.26 -12.03 8.33
N SER A 94 13.70 -12.26 7.14
CA SER A 94 12.67 -11.41 6.55
C SER A 94 11.50 -12.24 6.03
N PRO A 95 10.28 -11.70 5.94
CA PRO A 95 9.15 -12.44 5.38
C PRO A 95 9.38 -12.91 3.95
N ALA A 96 10.17 -12.19 3.15
CA ALA A 96 10.45 -12.54 1.77
C ALA A 96 11.27 -13.83 1.62
N THR A 97 11.99 -14.27 2.67
CA THR A 97 12.70 -15.55 2.66
C THR A 97 11.85 -16.69 3.21
N ASN A 98 10.68 -16.41 3.81
CA ASN A 98 9.79 -17.41 4.41
C ASN A 98 8.84 -18.02 3.35
N PRO A 99 8.89 -19.34 3.09
CA PRO A 99 8.02 -19.99 2.11
C PRO A 99 6.52 -19.89 2.42
N GLU A 100 6.13 -19.92 3.70
CA GLU A 100 4.73 -19.79 4.11
C GLU A 100 4.18 -18.40 3.83
N PHE A 101 5.01 -17.37 4.01
CA PHE A 101 4.64 -15.99 3.64
C PHE A 101 4.45 -15.87 2.13
N LEU A 102 5.37 -16.43 1.33
CA LEU A 102 5.26 -16.42 -0.14
C LEU A 102 4.02 -17.20 -0.61
N ASN A 103 3.68 -18.31 0.03
CA ASN A 103 2.46 -19.04 -0.27
C ASN A 103 1.20 -18.24 0.12
N LEU A 104 1.23 -17.55 1.27
CA LEU A 104 0.11 -16.72 1.72
C LEU A 104 -0.21 -15.60 0.73
N ILE A 105 0.80 -14.84 0.28
CA ILE A 105 0.55 -13.69 -0.62
C ILE A 105 -0.02 -14.11 -1.97
N GLU A 106 0.29 -15.31 -2.46
CA GLU A 106 -0.28 -15.80 -3.72
C GLU A 106 -1.74 -16.24 -3.58
N ASN A 107 -2.13 -16.77 -2.42
CA ASN A 107 -3.46 -17.40 -2.25
C ASN A 107 -4.47 -16.58 -1.43
N ILE A 108 -4.04 -15.54 -0.71
CA ILE A 108 -4.92 -14.79 0.19
C ILE A 108 -6.02 -14.04 -0.58
N SER A 109 -7.25 -14.08 -0.07
CA SER A 109 -8.38 -13.32 -0.63
C SER A 109 -8.80 -12.18 0.29
N ARG A 110 -9.47 -11.16 -0.25
CA ARG A 110 -10.01 -10.05 0.54
C ARG A 110 -11.05 -10.56 1.55
N GLU A 111 -11.89 -11.51 1.12
CA GLU A 111 -12.92 -12.13 1.95
C GLU A 111 -12.30 -12.83 3.16
N THR A 112 -11.19 -13.55 2.96
CA THR A 112 -10.43 -14.14 4.05
C THR A 112 -9.94 -13.06 5.00
N VAL A 113 -9.29 -12.00 4.53
CA VAL A 113 -8.77 -10.92 5.40
C VAL A 113 -9.89 -10.25 6.21
N ASP A 114 -11.02 -9.94 5.59
CA ASP A 114 -12.14 -9.29 6.26
C ASP A 114 -12.85 -10.22 7.27
N SER A 115 -12.70 -11.54 7.15
CA SER A 115 -13.18 -12.46 8.20
C SER A 115 -12.42 -12.32 9.53
N PHE A 116 -11.22 -11.74 9.52
CA PHE A 116 -10.39 -11.50 10.71
C PHE A 116 -10.56 -10.08 11.30
N VAL A 117 -11.68 -9.40 11.05
CA VAL A 117 -12.02 -8.14 11.74
C VAL A 117 -12.09 -8.40 13.26
N PRO A 118 -11.52 -7.53 14.12
CA PRO A 118 -11.06 -6.16 13.83
C PRO A 118 -9.60 -6.00 13.41
N THR A 119 -8.75 -7.01 13.52
CA THR A 119 -7.30 -6.88 13.27
C THR A 119 -6.91 -7.03 11.81
N ARG A 120 -7.68 -7.78 11.01
CA ARG A 120 -7.42 -8.06 9.59
C ARG A 120 -6.05 -8.70 9.36
N CYS A 121 -5.68 -9.61 10.25
CA CYS A 121 -4.49 -10.44 10.14
C CYS A 121 -4.94 -11.89 9.80
N PRO A 122 -4.49 -12.49 8.68
CA PRO A 122 -5.01 -13.75 8.15
C PRO A 122 -4.45 -14.99 8.88
N ASN A 123 -4.37 -14.93 10.21
CA ASN A 123 -3.96 -16.04 11.07
C ASN A 123 -4.57 -15.81 12.46
N GLN A 124 -5.28 -16.82 12.97
CA GLN A 124 -6.06 -16.68 14.20
C GLN A 124 -5.18 -16.45 15.44
N GLU A 125 -4.06 -17.15 15.55
CA GLU A 125 -3.14 -17.02 16.69
C GLU A 125 -2.43 -15.66 16.69
N ALA A 126 -1.88 -15.27 15.54
CA ALA A 126 -1.23 -13.98 15.38
C ALA A 126 -2.23 -12.83 15.60
N ALA A 127 -3.45 -12.94 15.07
CA ALA A 127 -4.52 -11.98 15.31
C ALA A 127 -4.86 -11.84 16.80
N ALA A 128 -4.90 -12.94 17.55
CA ALA A 128 -5.14 -12.91 19.00
C ALA A 128 -4.00 -12.22 19.76
N ARG A 129 -2.72 -12.54 19.44
CA ARG A 129 -1.55 -11.87 20.02
C ARG A 129 -1.54 -10.37 19.73
N MET A 130 -1.78 -9.99 18.47
CA MET A 130 -1.87 -8.58 18.07
C MET A 130 -3.04 -7.86 18.76
N THR A 131 -4.19 -8.51 18.92
CA THR A 131 -5.34 -7.93 19.64
C THR A 131 -4.97 -7.62 21.08
N LYS A 132 -4.31 -8.56 21.77
CA LYS A 132 -3.85 -8.36 23.15
C LYS A 132 -2.92 -7.17 23.29
N VAL A 133 -1.99 -6.98 22.34
CA VAL A 133 -1.13 -5.78 22.31
C VAL A 133 -1.96 -4.50 22.14
N ILE A 134 -2.92 -4.48 21.22
CA ILE A 134 -3.79 -3.31 21.00
C ILE A 134 -4.58 -2.98 22.27
N GLU A 135 -5.14 -3.98 22.94
CA GLU A 135 -5.91 -3.81 24.18
C GLU A 135 -5.02 -3.31 25.32
N GLN A 136 -3.81 -3.85 25.47
CA GLN A 136 -2.85 -3.36 26.46
C GLN A 136 -2.53 -1.87 26.28
N PHE A 137 -2.23 -1.43 25.06
CA PHE A 137 -1.96 -0.02 24.79
C PHE A 137 -3.20 0.85 24.97
N ARG A 138 -4.39 0.35 24.61
CA ARG A 138 -5.67 1.03 24.88
C ARG A 138 -5.88 1.28 26.37
N ASP A 139 -5.68 0.25 27.19
CA ASP A 139 -5.93 0.30 28.64
C ASP A 139 -4.89 1.20 29.34
N ASN A 140 -3.66 1.24 28.80
CA ASN A 140 -2.61 2.18 29.20
C ASN A 140 -2.83 3.62 28.67
N GLN A 141 -3.95 3.90 27.98
CA GLN A 141 -4.23 5.19 27.35
C GLN A 141 -3.16 5.65 26.35
N ASP A 142 -2.46 4.70 25.74
CA ASP A 142 -1.38 4.90 24.78
C ASP A 142 -1.76 4.33 23.40
N SER A 143 -0.82 4.30 22.47
CA SER A 143 -1.04 3.80 21.12
C SER A 143 0.18 3.08 20.57
N ILE A 144 -0.05 2.22 19.57
CA ILE A 144 0.96 1.41 18.93
C ILE A 144 0.83 1.45 17.41
N GLY A 145 1.97 1.32 16.74
CA GLY A 145 2.09 1.24 15.28
C GLY A 145 2.09 -0.20 14.79
N GLY A 146 2.57 -0.40 13.56
CA GLY A 146 2.70 -1.72 12.96
C GLY A 146 2.89 -1.65 11.45
N THR A 147 2.72 -2.78 10.78
CA THR A 147 2.95 -2.90 9.34
C THR A 147 1.77 -3.53 8.61
N VAL A 148 1.53 -3.07 7.39
CA VAL A 148 0.57 -3.65 6.44
C VAL A 148 1.33 -4.20 5.26
N THR A 149 1.08 -5.44 4.86
CA THR A 149 1.52 -5.99 3.59
C THR A 149 0.40 -5.83 2.56
N CYS A 150 0.78 -5.47 1.34
CA CYS A 150 -0.12 -5.42 0.19
C CYS A 150 0.46 -6.28 -0.92
N VAL A 151 -0.40 -7.05 -1.58
CA VAL A 151 -0.10 -7.83 -2.77
C VAL A 151 -1.04 -7.42 -3.90
N ILE A 152 -0.47 -7.26 -5.09
CA ILE A 152 -1.15 -6.94 -6.34
C ILE A 152 -0.82 -8.06 -7.32
N ARG A 153 -1.81 -8.90 -7.61
CA ARG A 153 -1.69 -10.03 -8.53
C ARG A 153 -2.17 -9.66 -9.92
N ASN A 154 -1.73 -10.42 -10.92
CA ASN A 154 -2.12 -10.28 -12.33
C ASN A 154 -1.84 -8.89 -12.91
N VAL A 155 -0.78 -8.24 -12.47
CA VAL A 155 -0.39 -6.92 -13.01
C VAL A 155 0.10 -7.11 -14.45
N PRO A 156 -0.39 -6.33 -15.42
CA PRO A 156 0.13 -6.34 -16.78
C PRO A 156 1.63 -6.07 -16.81
N VAL A 157 2.36 -6.72 -17.71
CA VAL A 157 3.79 -6.46 -17.91
C VAL A 157 3.99 -5.10 -18.57
N GLY A 158 5.07 -4.42 -18.22
CA GLY A 158 5.44 -3.18 -18.91
C GLY A 158 4.81 -1.93 -18.31
N LEU A 159 4.21 -2.00 -17.11
CA LEU A 159 3.73 -0.82 -16.40
C LEU A 159 4.88 -0.17 -15.64
N GLY A 160 4.98 1.15 -15.73
CA GLY A 160 6.03 1.95 -15.08
C GLY A 160 6.93 2.68 -16.09
N GLU A 161 8.05 3.18 -15.59
CA GLU A 161 9.07 3.90 -16.36
C GLU A 161 10.46 3.55 -15.83
N PRO A 162 11.52 3.52 -16.66
CA PRO A 162 12.84 3.09 -16.22
C PRO A 162 13.61 4.13 -15.39
N CYS A 163 13.23 5.41 -15.44
CA CYS A 163 14.03 6.51 -14.89
C CYS A 163 13.31 7.29 -13.78
N PHE A 164 12.42 8.23 -14.15
CA PHE A 164 11.85 9.21 -13.21
C PHE A 164 10.60 8.70 -12.50
N ASP A 165 9.72 8.03 -13.24
CA ASP A 165 8.41 7.58 -12.75
C ASP A 165 8.37 6.06 -12.57
N LYS A 166 9.44 5.51 -11.99
CA LYS A 166 9.54 4.09 -11.64
C LYS A 166 8.32 3.65 -10.85
N LEU A 167 7.78 2.48 -11.18
CA LEU A 167 6.53 2.00 -10.59
C LEU A 167 6.66 1.83 -9.07
N GLU A 168 7.77 1.29 -8.58
CA GLU A 168 8.08 1.18 -7.15
C GLU A 168 8.18 2.55 -6.47
N ALA A 169 8.69 3.57 -7.16
CA ALA A 169 8.78 4.93 -6.63
C ALA A 169 7.40 5.60 -6.55
N LYS A 170 6.52 5.38 -7.53
CA LYS A 170 5.13 5.85 -7.49
C LYS A 170 4.33 5.16 -6.39
N LEU A 171 4.50 3.85 -6.22
CA LEU A 171 3.91 3.10 -5.11
C LEU A 171 4.43 3.63 -3.77
N ALA A 172 5.74 3.80 -3.62
CA ALA A 172 6.33 4.37 -2.41
C ALA A 172 5.78 5.77 -2.11
N HIS A 173 5.71 6.66 -3.11
CA HIS A 173 5.14 8.00 -2.96
C HIS A 173 3.67 7.94 -2.51
N ALA A 174 2.85 7.10 -3.15
CA ALA A 174 1.45 6.93 -2.80
C ALA A 174 1.28 6.43 -1.36
N MET A 175 2.04 5.41 -0.96
CA MET A 175 2.00 4.85 0.39
C MET A 175 2.51 5.83 1.43
N LEU A 176 3.64 6.48 1.19
CA LEU A 176 4.23 7.47 2.11
C LEU A 176 3.38 8.75 2.22
N SER A 177 2.46 8.99 1.29
CA SER A 177 1.47 10.07 1.39
C SER A 177 0.33 9.75 2.37
N ILE A 178 0.19 8.50 2.82
CA ILE A 178 -0.85 8.10 3.78
C ILE A 178 -0.45 8.65 5.17
N PRO A 179 -1.39 9.26 5.92
CA PRO A 179 -1.07 9.73 7.27
C PRO A 179 -0.52 8.61 8.16
N ALA A 180 0.48 8.95 8.97
CA ALA A 180 1.20 8.06 9.89
C ALA A 180 2.15 7.03 9.24
N THR A 181 2.33 7.01 7.92
CA THR A 181 3.36 6.15 7.31
C THR A 181 4.77 6.68 7.57
N LYS A 182 5.72 5.75 7.73
CA LYS A 182 7.14 6.04 7.97
C LYS A 182 8.12 5.17 7.21
N GLY A 183 7.67 4.08 6.61
CA GLY A 183 8.51 3.19 5.81
C GLY A 183 7.72 2.53 4.70
N PHE A 184 8.43 2.20 3.63
CA PHE A 184 7.93 1.45 2.48
C PHE A 184 9.03 0.50 2.01
N GLU A 185 8.68 -0.76 1.80
CA GLU A 185 9.59 -1.82 1.37
C GLU A 185 8.91 -2.64 0.28
N ILE A 186 9.58 -2.88 -0.84
CA ILE A 186 9.06 -3.70 -1.93
C ILE A 186 9.86 -5.01 -2.05
N GLY A 187 9.18 -6.11 -2.38
CA GLY A 187 9.84 -7.40 -2.55
C GLY A 187 10.56 -7.86 -1.28
N SER A 188 11.84 -8.23 -1.43
CA SER A 188 12.74 -8.54 -0.33
C SER A 188 13.02 -7.37 0.62
N GLY A 189 12.70 -6.13 0.21
CA GLY A 189 12.87 -4.92 1.02
C GLY A 189 14.31 -4.75 1.51
N PHE A 190 14.46 -4.23 2.74
CA PHE A 190 15.78 -4.08 3.38
C PHE A 190 16.49 -5.42 3.61
N GLY A 191 15.75 -6.54 3.77
CA GLY A 191 16.36 -7.86 3.87
C GLY A 191 17.12 -8.27 2.61
N GLY A 192 16.71 -7.78 1.44
CA GLY A 192 17.45 -7.97 0.20
C GLY A 192 18.80 -7.25 0.15
N CYS A 193 18.99 -6.21 0.96
CA CYS A 193 20.26 -5.48 1.04
C CYS A 193 21.37 -6.26 1.77
N GLU A 194 21.01 -7.34 2.47
CA GLU A 194 21.92 -8.17 3.27
C GLU A 194 22.33 -9.46 2.54
N VAL A 195 21.84 -9.67 1.31
CA VAL A 195 22.03 -10.90 0.54
C VAL A 195 22.91 -10.64 -0.69
N PRO A 196 23.87 -11.53 -1.02
CA PRO A 196 24.66 -11.42 -2.24
C PRO A 196 23.78 -11.47 -3.51
N GLY A 197 24.12 -10.66 -4.52
CA GLY A 197 23.37 -10.60 -5.79
C GLY A 197 23.24 -11.95 -6.51
N SER A 198 24.21 -12.85 -6.37
CA SER A 198 24.14 -14.20 -6.94
C SER A 198 22.99 -15.05 -6.39
N ILE A 199 22.53 -14.76 -5.17
CA ILE A 199 21.40 -15.42 -4.51
C ILE A 199 20.13 -14.60 -4.67
N HIS A 200 20.25 -13.26 -4.61
CA HIS A 200 19.11 -12.34 -4.65
C HIS A 200 18.47 -12.21 -6.03
N ASN A 201 19.26 -12.25 -7.10
CA ASN A 201 18.77 -12.06 -8.46
C ASN A 201 17.65 -13.04 -8.81
N ASP A 202 16.61 -12.55 -9.47
CA ASP A 202 15.49 -13.34 -9.96
C ASP A 202 15.75 -13.81 -11.41
N PRO A 203 16.14 -15.08 -11.66
CA PRO A 203 16.44 -15.55 -13.00
C PRO A 203 15.16 -15.69 -13.82
N PHE A 204 15.19 -15.26 -15.08
CA PHE A 204 14.08 -15.48 -16.00
C PHE A 204 14.01 -16.94 -16.46
N VAL A 205 12.80 -17.49 -16.44
CA VAL A 205 12.46 -18.83 -16.90
C VAL A 205 11.28 -18.77 -17.86
N VAL A 206 11.17 -19.76 -18.74
CA VAL A 206 10.01 -19.89 -19.64
C VAL A 206 8.91 -20.58 -18.86
N SER A 207 7.71 -19.98 -18.86
CA SER A 207 6.50 -20.56 -18.29
C SER A 207 5.39 -20.55 -19.33
N ASP A 208 4.60 -21.62 -19.34
CA ASP A 208 3.34 -21.64 -20.06
C ASP A 208 2.30 -20.88 -19.24
N VAL A 209 1.79 -19.79 -19.81
CA VAL A 209 0.75 -18.97 -19.17
C VAL A 209 -0.54 -19.16 -19.96
N GLU A 210 -1.58 -19.59 -19.25
CA GLU A 210 -2.93 -19.61 -19.78
C GLU A 210 -3.51 -18.21 -19.71
N THR A 211 -3.67 -17.57 -20.86
CA THR A 211 -4.39 -16.30 -20.98
C THR A 211 -5.83 -16.58 -21.42
N ARG A 212 -6.79 -16.15 -20.59
CA ARG A 212 -8.21 -16.15 -20.95
C ARG A 212 -8.59 -14.80 -21.55
N THR A 213 -9.05 -14.83 -22.79
CA THR A 213 -9.66 -13.68 -23.48
C THR A 213 -11.07 -14.07 -23.88
N GLY A 214 -12.07 -13.65 -23.10
CA GLY A 214 -13.46 -14.10 -23.29
C GLY A 214 -13.63 -15.57 -22.90
N THR A 215 -14.18 -16.38 -23.80
CA THR A 215 -14.40 -17.84 -23.62
C THR A 215 -13.22 -18.69 -24.10
N GLU A 216 -12.19 -18.09 -24.68
CA GLU A 216 -11.03 -18.81 -25.22
C GLU A 216 -9.87 -18.79 -24.22
N THR A 217 -9.33 -19.98 -23.93
CA THR A 217 -8.07 -20.16 -23.19
C THR A 217 -6.96 -20.42 -24.19
N THR A 218 -5.98 -19.52 -24.27
CA THR A 218 -4.78 -19.74 -25.09
C THR A 218 -3.58 -19.94 -24.18
N THR A 219 -2.84 -21.02 -24.40
CA THR A 219 -1.57 -21.28 -23.71
C THR A 219 -0.45 -20.61 -24.49
N LYS A 220 0.18 -19.59 -23.90
CA LYS A 220 1.29 -18.88 -24.53
C LYS A 220 2.53 -18.96 -23.64
N GLN A 221 3.66 -19.27 -24.26
CA GLN A 221 4.95 -19.19 -23.58
C GLN A 221 5.28 -17.74 -23.28
N ARG A 222 5.63 -17.48 -22.02
CA ARG A 222 6.06 -16.17 -21.53
C ARG A 222 7.25 -16.32 -20.60
N LEU A 223 8.13 -15.32 -20.64
CA LEU A 223 9.19 -15.16 -19.65
C LEU A 223 8.59 -14.73 -18.32
N THR A 224 8.88 -15.49 -17.27
CA THR A 224 8.58 -15.17 -15.87
C THR A 224 9.85 -15.27 -15.04
N THR A 225 9.82 -14.83 -13.79
CA THR A 225 10.93 -15.00 -12.86
C THR A 225 10.76 -16.29 -12.05
N LYS A 226 11.87 -16.99 -11.77
CA LYS A 226 11.85 -18.21 -10.93
C LYS A 226 11.51 -17.90 -9.46
N THR A 227 11.99 -16.75 -9.00
CA THR A 227 11.77 -16.19 -7.66
C THR A 227 11.21 -14.79 -7.79
N ASN A 228 10.76 -14.19 -6.69
CA ASN A 228 10.14 -12.86 -6.71
C ASN A 228 10.77 -11.93 -5.67
N ASN A 229 12.09 -11.95 -5.53
CA ASN A 229 12.81 -11.08 -4.60
C ASN A 229 12.67 -9.60 -4.97
N SER A 230 12.51 -9.30 -6.26
CA SER A 230 12.22 -7.98 -6.81
C SER A 230 10.82 -7.45 -6.48
N GLY A 231 9.90 -8.30 -6.02
CA GLY A 231 8.53 -7.89 -5.69
C GLY A 231 7.74 -7.43 -6.92
N GLY A 232 7.87 -8.15 -8.04
CA GLY A 232 7.10 -7.95 -9.27
C GLY A 232 7.54 -6.75 -10.12
N ILE A 233 8.59 -6.02 -9.72
CA ILE A 233 9.07 -4.82 -10.40
C ILE A 233 10.60 -4.90 -10.58
N GLN A 234 11.05 -4.81 -11.83
CA GLN A 234 12.47 -4.80 -12.17
C GLN A 234 12.79 -3.59 -13.04
N GLY A 235 13.80 -2.81 -12.64
CA GLY A 235 14.21 -1.62 -13.39
C GLY A 235 13.11 -0.56 -13.55
N GLY A 236 12.19 -0.43 -12.60
CA GLY A 236 11.09 0.53 -12.69
C GLY A 236 9.81 0.00 -13.34
N ILE A 237 9.83 -1.24 -13.85
CA ILE A 237 8.80 -1.79 -14.74
C ILE A 237 8.26 -3.12 -14.17
N SER A 238 6.94 -3.32 -14.26
CA SER A 238 6.32 -4.59 -13.88
C SER A 238 6.80 -5.74 -14.78
N ASN A 239 7.29 -6.82 -14.17
CA ASN A 239 7.66 -8.07 -14.86
C ASN A 239 6.47 -9.07 -14.94
N GLY A 240 5.40 -8.74 -14.21
CA GLY A 240 4.13 -9.46 -14.12
C GLY A 240 4.16 -10.72 -13.25
N ALA A 241 5.17 -10.89 -12.40
CA ALA A 241 5.01 -11.58 -11.12
C ALA A 241 4.18 -10.69 -10.16
N SER A 242 3.67 -11.28 -9.08
CA SER A 242 2.88 -10.57 -8.07
C SER A 242 3.71 -9.42 -7.47
N ILE A 243 3.17 -8.20 -7.49
CA ILE A 243 3.81 -7.08 -6.82
C ILE A 243 3.44 -7.16 -5.35
N TYR A 244 4.42 -7.22 -4.45
CA TYR A 244 4.15 -7.17 -3.02
C TYR A 244 5.09 -6.21 -2.31
N PHE A 245 4.53 -5.53 -1.32
CA PHE A 245 5.25 -4.53 -0.54
C PHE A 245 4.68 -4.42 0.88
N ARG A 246 5.45 -3.80 1.76
CA ARG A 246 5.10 -3.56 3.16
C ARG A 246 5.19 -2.07 3.49
N VAL A 247 4.21 -1.59 4.25
CA VAL A 247 4.10 -0.19 4.66
C VAL A 247 4.13 -0.12 6.18
N ALA A 248 5.04 0.68 6.72
CA ALA A 248 5.19 0.88 8.17
C ALA A 248 4.41 2.11 8.63
N PHE A 249 3.61 1.94 9.67
CA PHE A 249 2.81 3.00 10.30
C PHE A 249 3.30 3.25 11.72
N LYS A 250 3.57 4.53 12.04
CA LYS A 250 3.88 4.95 13.41
C LYS A 250 2.63 4.95 14.30
N PRO A 251 2.80 4.90 15.63
CA PRO A 251 1.71 5.12 16.57
C PRO A 251 1.01 6.49 16.36
N PRO A 252 -0.32 6.56 16.50
CA PRO A 252 -1.06 7.82 16.57
C PRO A 252 -0.59 8.72 17.72
N ALA A 253 -0.07 9.91 17.42
CA ALA A 253 0.41 10.81 18.49
C ALA A 253 -0.70 11.58 19.24
N THR A 254 -1.94 11.12 19.20
CA THR A 254 -2.96 11.65 20.10
C THR A 254 -3.40 10.47 20.94
N ILE A 255 -2.88 10.48 22.17
CA ILE A 255 -3.10 9.44 23.18
C ILE A 255 -3.89 10.04 24.35
N GLY A 256 -4.38 9.18 25.24
CA GLY A 256 -5.12 9.62 26.43
C GLY A 256 -4.22 10.12 27.55
N GLN A 257 -2.94 9.72 27.56
CA GLN A 257 -1.96 10.20 28.52
C GLN A 257 -1.65 11.70 28.32
N ALA A 258 -1.45 12.39 29.43
CA ALA A 258 -0.97 13.76 29.45
C ALA A 258 0.46 13.84 28.88
N GLN A 259 0.68 14.72 27.90
CA GLN A 259 1.99 14.90 27.27
C GLN A 259 2.51 16.32 27.45
N THR A 260 3.75 16.45 27.91
CA THR A 260 4.43 17.76 27.95
C THR A 260 4.69 18.24 26.52
N THR A 261 4.31 19.48 26.24
CA THR A 261 4.51 20.12 24.95
C THR A 261 4.65 21.63 25.13
N ALA A 262 4.71 22.38 24.03
CA ALA A 262 4.76 23.83 24.06
C ALA A 262 3.57 24.43 23.30
N SER A 263 3.17 25.61 23.71
CA SER A 263 2.23 26.46 22.99
C SER A 263 2.94 27.18 21.84
N TYR A 264 2.16 27.75 20.93
CA TYR A 264 2.70 28.65 19.90
C TYR A 264 3.32 29.94 20.47
N GLY A 265 3.03 30.26 21.74
CA GLY A 265 3.66 31.36 22.48
C GLY A 265 5.03 31.01 23.08
N LEU A 266 5.59 29.83 22.76
CA LEU A 266 6.85 29.30 23.32
C LEU A 266 6.78 28.99 24.82
N GLU A 267 5.58 28.82 25.36
CA GLU A 267 5.37 28.45 26.75
C GLU A 267 5.17 26.94 26.87
N GLU A 268 5.83 26.31 27.83
CA GLU A 268 5.59 24.89 28.14
C GLU A 268 4.18 24.69 28.70
N GLY A 269 3.58 23.55 28.37
CA GLY A 269 2.27 23.17 28.85
C GLY A 269 2.00 21.68 28.68
N THR A 270 0.90 21.22 29.27
CA THR A 270 0.50 19.81 29.21
C THR A 270 -0.70 19.65 28.29
N LEU A 271 -0.56 18.84 27.25
CA LEU A 271 -1.64 18.49 26.35
C LEU A 271 -2.37 17.26 26.86
N GLU A 272 -3.60 17.46 27.33
CA GLU A 272 -4.53 16.38 27.66
C GLU A 272 -5.67 16.36 26.64
N ALA A 273 -5.59 15.44 25.68
CA ALA A 273 -6.65 15.29 24.69
C ALA A 273 -7.76 14.38 25.28
N LYS A 274 -8.91 14.95 25.65
CA LYS A 274 -10.08 14.17 26.07
C LYS A 274 -10.86 13.64 24.85
N GLY A 275 -11.17 12.34 24.83
CA GLY A 275 -12.04 11.73 23.80
C GLY A 275 -11.65 10.30 23.42
N ARG A 276 -12.36 9.75 22.42
CA ARG A 276 -12.06 8.43 21.86
C ARG A 276 -10.80 8.52 20.99
N HIS A 277 -9.72 7.91 21.46
CA HIS A 277 -8.48 7.74 20.69
C HIS A 277 -8.40 6.36 20.10
N ASP A 278 -7.67 6.27 19.00
CA ASP A 278 -7.44 5.00 18.34
C ASP A 278 -6.12 4.41 18.83
N PRO A 279 -6.14 3.27 19.55
CA PRO A 279 -4.92 2.65 20.07
C PRO A 279 -4.03 2.10 18.94
N CYS A 280 -4.61 1.76 17.78
CA CYS A 280 -3.88 1.34 16.59
C CYS A 280 -4.62 1.79 15.32
N VAL A 281 -3.87 2.23 14.31
CA VAL A 281 -4.42 2.65 12.99
C VAL A 281 -4.27 1.59 11.90
N VAL A 282 -3.43 0.59 12.14
CA VAL A 282 -2.98 -0.39 11.14
C VAL A 282 -4.14 -1.18 10.52
N PRO A 283 -5.11 -1.73 11.28
CA PRO A 283 -6.22 -2.48 10.67
C PRO A 283 -7.14 -1.63 9.79
N ARG A 284 -7.24 -0.33 10.09
CA ARG A 284 -8.00 0.62 9.25
C ARG A 284 -7.21 1.11 8.04
N ALA A 285 -5.89 0.94 8.04
CA ALA A 285 -5.04 1.32 6.93
C ALA A 285 -5.12 0.34 5.76
N VAL A 286 -5.46 -0.93 6.01
CA VAL A 286 -5.66 -2.00 5.00
C VAL A 286 -6.39 -1.50 3.74
N PRO A 287 -7.67 -1.08 3.79
CA PRO A 287 -8.39 -0.63 2.59
C PRO A 287 -7.82 0.65 1.98
N ILE A 288 -7.11 1.48 2.75
CA ILE A 288 -6.47 2.70 2.25
C ILE A 288 -5.23 2.33 1.41
N VAL A 289 -4.45 1.35 1.85
CA VAL A 289 -3.30 0.83 1.11
C VAL A 289 -3.76 0.22 -0.21
N GLU A 290 -4.80 -0.60 -0.21
CA GLU A 290 -5.36 -1.19 -1.44
C GLU A 290 -5.83 -0.12 -2.42
N THR A 291 -6.57 0.88 -1.91
CA THR A 291 -7.04 2.02 -2.69
C THR A 291 -5.89 2.77 -3.35
N MET A 292 -4.85 3.11 -2.58
CA MET A 292 -3.72 3.87 -3.10
C MET A 292 -2.92 3.05 -4.12
N SER A 293 -2.81 1.74 -3.94
CA SER A 293 -2.24 0.82 -4.93
C SER A 293 -3.05 0.84 -6.21
N ALA A 294 -4.37 0.70 -6.12
CA ALA A 294 -5.26 0.68 -7.28
C ALA A 294 -5.13 1.95 -8.12
N LEU A 295 -5.03 3.12 -7.47
CA LEU A 295 -4.83 4.40 -8.15
C LEU A 295 -3.49 4.44 -8.90
N VAL A 296 -2.40 4.00 -8.28
CA VAL A 296 -1.07 3.98 -8.94
C VAL A 296 -1.04 3.03 -10.13
N ILE A 297 -1.59 1.81 -9.97
CA ILE A 297 -1.64 0.84 -11.06
C ILE A 297 -2.52 1.35 -12.21
N MET A 298 -3.66 1.97 -11.89
CA MET A 298 -4.53 2.57 -12.90
C MET A 298 -3.84 3.72 -13.65
N ASP A 299 -3.14 4.62 -12.95
CA ASP A 299 -2.40 5.70 -13.58
C ASP A 299 -1.31 5.16 -14.53
N ALA A 300 -0.54 4.16 -14.10
CA ALA A 300 0.49 3.53 -14.91
C ALA A 300 -0.11 2.83 -16.15
N LEU A 301 -1.26 2.17 -15.99
CA LEU A 301 -1.99 1.53 -17.09
C LEU A 301 -2.51 2.56 -18.10
N MET A 302 -3.12 3.65 -17.64
CA MET A 302 -3.61 4.71 -18.52
C MET A 302 -2.48 5.40 -19.28
N ALA A 303 -1.32 5.61 -18.63
CA ALA A 303 -0.14 6.12 -19.30
C ALA A 303 0.33 5.18 -20.42
N GLN A 304 0.32 3.86 -20.17
CA GLN A 304 0.68 2.87 -21.18
C GLN A 304 -0.29 2.88 -22.38
N TYR A 305 -1.60 2.92 -22.12
CA TYR A 305 -2.60 3.04 -23.19
C TYR A 305 -2.47 4.34 -23.99
N ALA A 306 -2.17 5.46 -23.33
CA ALA A 306 -1.92 6.72 -24.03
C ALA A 306 -0.71 6.61 -24.97
N ARG A 307 0.38 5.95 -24.54
CA ARG A 307 1.56 5.70 -25.40
C ARG A 307 1.22 4.83 -26.60
N GLU A 308 0.46 3.75 -26.39
CA GLU A 308 0.03 2.87 -27.48
C GLU A 308 -0.88 3.58 -28.47
N SER A 309 -1.82 4.38 -27.97
CA SER A 309 -2.70 5.20 -28.82
C SER A 309 -1.91 6.26 -29.61
N ALA A 310 -0.95 6.94 -28.97
CA ALA A 310 -0.13 7.95 -29.64
C ALA A 310 0.78 7.35 -30.72
N LYS A 311 1.33 6.16 -30.47
CA LYS A 311 2.13 5.41 -31.45
C LYS A 311 1.35 5.14 -32.75
N ASN A 312 0.06 4.83 -32.64
CA ASN A 312 -0.78 4.53 -33.81
C ASN A 312 -1.05 5.73 -34.72
N LEU A 313 -0.70 6.95 -34.29
CA LEU A 313 -0.79 8.17 -35.10
C LEU A 313 0.43 8.37 -36.02
N LEU A 314 1.48 7.56 -35.84
CA LEU A 314 2.75 7.67 -36.58
C LEU A 314 2.90 6.50 -37.57
N PRO A 315 3.63 6.68 -38.68
CA PRO A 315 3.89 5.59 -39.61
C PRO A 315 4.66 4.44 -38.92
N PRO A 316 4.39 3.18 -39.28
CA PRO A 316 5.06 2.04 -38.69
C PRO A 316 6.56 2.08 -39.01
N LEU A 317 7.40 2.04 -37.97
CA LEU A 317 8.85 1.97 -38.13
C LEU A 317 9.28 0.62 -38.73
N PRO A 318 10.40 0.55 -39.47
CA PRO A 318 11.02 -0.70 -39.90
C PRO A 318 11.24 -1.61 -38.68
N LYS A 319 10.90 -2.90 -38.83
CA LYS A 319 10.74 -3.89 -37.74
C LYS A 319 11.77 -3.72 -36.62
N THR A 320 11.32 -3.14 -35.51
CA THR A 320 11.95 -3.32 -34.21
C THR A 320 11.75 -4.76 -33.73
N ILE A 321 12.56 -5.18 -32.76
CA ILE A 321 12.46 -6.51 -32.13
C ILE A 321 10.99 -6.78 -31.78
N PRO A 322 10.40 -7.89 -32.24
CA PRO A 322 8.99 -8.14 -32.04
C PRO A 322 8.67 -8.22 -30.53
N THR A 323 7.69 -7.43 -30.09
CA THR A 323 7.24 -7.35 -28.68
C THR A 323 6.48 -8.60 -28.22
N HIS A 324 6.20 -9.51 -29.15
CA HIS A 324 5.66 -10.83 -28.89
C HIS A 324 6.56 -11.87 -29.57
N PRO A 325 6.75 -13.06 -28.95
CA PRO A 325 7.45 -14.13 -29.62
C PRO A 325 6.74 -14.42 -30.94
N THR A 326 7.49 -14.34 -32.05
CA THR A 326 7.03 -14.81 -33.35
C THR A 326 6.68 -16.28 -33.20
N VAL A 327 5.38 -16.60 -33.21
CA VAL A 327 4.94 -17.97 -33.47
C VAL A 327 5.49 -18.28 -34.85
N LYS A 328 6.43 -19.23 -34.94
CA LYS A 328 6.91 -19.72 -36.24
C LYS A 328 5.67 -20.26 -36.98
N PRO A 329 5.32 -19.75 -38.16
CA PRO A 329 4.33 -20.42 -38.99
C PRO A 329 4.97 -21.74 -39.44
N GLY A 330 4.54 -22.85 -38.85
CA GLY A 330 5.00 -24.20 -39.23
C GLY A 330 5.66 -25.00 -38.11
N SER A 331 4.89 -25.34 -37.08
CA SER A 331 5.03 -26.63 -36.40
C SER A 331 3.62 -27.18 -36.27
N ALA A 332 3.32 -28.16 -37.13
CA ALA A 332 2.06 -28.90 -37.22
C ALA A 332 1.70 -29.58 -35.89
#